data_AF-A0A1V5AV87-F1
#
_entry.id   AF-A0A1V5AV87-F1
#
_cell.length_a   1.000
_cell.length_b   1.000
_cell.length_c   1.000
_cell.angle_alpha   90.00
_cell.angle_beta   90.00
_cell.angle_gamma   90.00
#
_symmetry.space_group_name_H-M   'P 1'
#
loop_
_entity.id
_entity.type
_entity.pdbx_description
1 polymer ?
#
loop_
_entity_poly.entity_id
_entity_poly.type
_entity_poly.pdbx_seq_one_letter_code
_entity_poly.pdbx_strand_id
1 'polypeptide(L)'
;MALVPLLIMVQASYFDMHGTVNQVISPTDLIIDGKEVILTGVDPSGLDDSQYTYLMLDLSEMVIGKDVFVKNGYVYYDLLGSYNSVSINEMIQKEIRDLKYSYPYYIRTYHPLVRCGAVCKGLA
;
A
#
# COMPACT_ATOMS: atom_id res chain seq x y z
N MET A 1 11.36 6.86 39.13
CA MET A 1 11.94 7.52 37.94
C MET A 1 11.24 6.93 36.72
N ALA A 2 10.07 7.45 36.34
CA ALA A 2 9.37 7.01 35.14
C ALA A 2 9.75 7.98 34.01
N LEU A 3 10.66 7.54 33.13
CA LEU A 3 11.17 8.34 32.02
C LEU A 3 10.71 7.73 30.69
N VAL A 4 9.39 7.56 30.53
CA VAL A 4 8.77 7.20 29.25
C VAL A 4 7.39 7.84 29.21
N PRO A 5 7.27 9.08 28.68
CA PRO A 5 6.27 9.25 27.62
C PRO A 5 6.65 10.31 26.54
N LEU A 6 7.89 10.81 26.48
CA LEU A 6 8.23 11.86 25.51
C LEU A 6 8.36 11.33 24.07
N LEU A 7 8.87 10.11 23.88
CA LEU A 7 9.14 9.58 22.53
C LEU A 7 7.85 9.27 21.74
N ILE A 8 6.79 8.84 22.41
CA ILE A 8 5.51 8.49 21.76
C ILE A 8 4.78 9.77 21.28
N MET A 9 4.87 10.88 22.04
CA MET A 9 4.23 12.14 21.65
C MET A 9 4.89 12.84 20.46
N VAL A 10 6.20 12.62 20.23
CA VAL A 10 6.92 13.29 19.14
C VAL A 10 6.54 12.72 17.76
N GLN A 11 6.30 11.41 17.65
CA GLN A 11 5.87 10.78 16.39
C GLN A 11 4.51 11.29 15.92
N ALA A 12 3.57 11.54 16.85
CA ALA A 12 2.24 12.06 16.51
C ALA A 12 2.27 13.47 15.89
N SER A 13 3.29 14.29 16.18
CA SER A 13 3.46 15.61 15.55
C SER A 13 4.08 15.58 14.16
N TYR A 14 4.69 14.46 13.78
CA TYR A 14 5.40 14.32 12.50
C TYR A 14 4.48 13.93 11.34
N PHE A 15 3.36 13.28 11.65
CA PHE A 15 2.38 12.77 10.71
C PHE A 15 1.07 13.54 10.81
N ASP A 16 0.40 13.73 9.68
CA ASP A 16 -0.86 14.46 9.59
C ASP A 16 -2.03 13.61 10.09
N MET A 17 -1.95 12.28 9.88
CA MET A 17 -2.89 11.31 10.43
C MET A 17 -2.27 9.92 10.58
N HIS A 18 -2.94 9.11 11.39
CA HIS A 18 -2.72 7.67 11.55
C HIS A 18 -4.09 6.98 11.48
N GLY A 19 -4.15 5.76 10.95
CA GLY A 19 -5.38 4.98 10.90
C GLY A 19 -5.22 3.67 10.14
N THR A 20 -6.32 2.94 9.96
CA THR A 20 -6.35 1.69 9.20
C THR A 20 -6.92 1.92 7.81
N VAL A 21 -6.29 1.34 6.78
CA VAL A 21 -6.82 1.38 5.41
C VAL A 21 -8.09 0.54 5.31
N ASN A 22 -9.22 1.16 5.01
CA ASN A 22 -10.51 0.47 4.85
C ASN A 22 -10.75 0.03 3.41
N GLN A 23 -10.31 0.83 2.43
CA GLN A 23 -10.63 0.61 1.02
C GLN A 23 -9.57 1.23 0.09
N VAL A 24 -9.37 0.62 -1.08
CA VAL A 24 -8.68 1.21 -2.23
C VAL A 24 -9.74 1.71 -3.21
N ILE A 25 -9.79 3.01 -3.50
CA ILE A 25 -10.72 3.59 -4.49
C ILE A 25 -10.10 3.49 -5.88
N SER A 26 -8.82 3.86 -5.97
CA SER A 26 -8.02 3.87 -7.19
C SER A 26 -6.55 3.63 -6.82
N PRO A 27 -5.63 3.48 -7.79
CA PRO A 27 -4.20 3.46 -7.49
C PRO A 27 -3.71 4.75 -6.81
N THR A 28 -4.44 5.86 -6.98
CA THR A 28 -4.10 7.17 -6.40
C THR A 28 -4.84 7.48 -5.12
N ASP A 29 -5.85 6.70 -4.71
CA ASP A 29 -6.76 7.10 -3.64
C ASP A 29 -7.11 5.95 -2.69
N LEU A 30 -6.91 6.19 -1.40
CA LEU A 30 -7.21 5.25 -0.31
C LEU A 30 -8.23 5.85 0.66
N ILE A 31 -9.08 4.99 1.25
CA ILE A 31 -9.85 5.34 2.44
C ILE A 31 -9.10 4.84 3.68
N ILE A 32 -8.77 5.75 4.58
CA ILE A 32 -8.10 5.48 5.86
C ILE A 32 -8.97 6.03 6.99
N ASP A 33 -9.42 5.15 7.89
CA ASP A 33 -10.44 5.44 8.92
C ASP A 33 -11.64 6.25 8.39
N GLY A 34 -12.16 5.87 7.22
CA GLY A 34 -13.30 6.52 6.57
C GLY A 34 -12.99 7.85 5.89
N LYS A 35 -11.73 8.30 5.86
CA LYS A 35 -11.30 9.51 5.16
C LYS A 35 -10.56 9.18 3.88
N GLU A 36 -10.91 9.87 2.80
CA GLU A 36 -10.19 9.77 1.54
C GLU A 36 -8.84 10.48 1.61
N VAL A 37 -7.80 9.79 1.15
CA VAL A 37 -6.41 10.27 1.09
C VAL A 37 -5.90 10.07 -0.33
N ILE A 38 -5.57 11.20 -0.98
CA ILE A 38 -4.98 11.25 -2.31
C ILE A 38 -3.47 11.05 -2.19
N LEU A 39 -2.96 10.04 -2.89
CA LEU A 39 -1.57 9.63 -2.90
C LEU A 39 -0.74 10.52 -3.82
N THR A 40 0.21 11.24 -3.23
CA THR A 40 1.15 12.07 -3.99
C THR A 40 2.13 11.22 -4.80
N GLY A 41 2.40 11.62 -6.04
CA GLY A 41 3.44 11.03 -6.89
C GLY A 41 3.09 9.68 -7.52
N VAL A 42 1.83 9.22 -7.39
CA VAL A 42 1.32 8.04 -8.10
C VAL A 42 0.67 8.49 -9.41
N ASP A 43 1.07 7.87 -10.52
CA ASP A 43 0.56 8.14 -11.86
C ASP A 43 0.20 6.85 -12.59
N PRO A 44 -1.08 6.45 -12.58
CA PRO A 44 -1.56 5.25 -13.26
C PRO A 44 -1.76 5.46 -14.77
N SER A 45 -1.51 6.65 -15.32
CA SER A 45 -1.73 6.93 -16.74
C SER A 45 -0.93 5.98 -17.64
N GLY A 46 -1.51 5.53 -18.74
CA GLY A 46 -0.85 4.61 -19.67
C GLY A 46 -0.85 3.14 -19.24
N LEU A 47 -1.57 2.78 -18.17
CA LEU A 47 -2.03 1.40 -18.00
C LEU A 47 -3.24 1.15 -18.91
N ASP A 48 -3.31 -0.04 -19.50
CA ASP A 48 -4.54 -0.54 -20.12
C ASP A 48 -5.52 -1.08 -19.06
N ASP A 49 -6.76 -1.36 -19.48
CA ASP A 49 -7.83 -1.79 -18.57
C ASP A 49 -7.49 -3.09 -17.82
N SER A 50 -6.73 -4.00 -18.44
CA SER A 50 -6.37 -5.29 -17.85
C SER A 50 -5.26 -5.12 -16.82
N GLN A 51 -4.27 -4.28 -17.11
CA GLN A 51 -3.21 -3.89 -16.18
C GLN A 51 -3.79 -3.13 -14.98
N TYR A 52 -4.70 -2.20 -15.22
CA TYR A 52 -5.37 -1.43 -14.18
C TYR A 52 -6.18 -2.35 -13.26
N THR A 53 -6.96 -3.27 -13.82
CA THR A 53 -7.74 -4.25 -13.05
C THR A 53 -6.84 -5.14 -12.20
N TYR A 54 -5.73 -5.62 -12.76
CA TYR A 54 -4.76 -6.42 -12.02
C TYR A 54 -4.16 -5.64 -10.84
N LEU A 55 -3.73 -4.40 -11.10
CA LEU A 55 -3.19 -3.52 -10.07
C LEU A 55 -4.19 -3.32 -8.93
N MET A 56 -5.46 -3.00 -9.24
CA MET A 56 -6.49 -2.78 -8.23
C MET A 56 -6.71 -3.98 -7.29
N LEU A 57 -6.63 -5.21 -7.84
CA LEU A 57 -6.72 -6.43 -7.04
C LEU A 57 -5.53 -6.59 -6.11
N ASP A 58 -4.31 -6.43 -6.63
CA ASP A 58 -3.09 -6.59 -5.84
C ASP A 58 -2.97 -5.52 -4.75
N LEU A 59 -3.31 -4.26 -5.07
CA LEU A 59 -3.39 -3.18 -4.09
C LEU A 59 -4.36 -3.50 -2.96
N SER A 60 -5.55 -4.00 -3.30
CA SER A 60 -6.57 -4.35 -2.31
C SER A 60 -6.04 -5.43 -1.33
N GLU A 61 -5.36 -6.46 -1.82
CA GLU A 61 -4.73 -7.49 -0.97
C GLU A 61 -3.56 -6.94 -0.14
N MET A 62 -2.80 -6.00 -0.71
CA MET A 62 -1.58 -5.46 -0.13
C MET A 62 -1.85 -4.47 1.03
N VAL A 63 -2.85 -3.59 0.90
CA VAL A 63 -3.02 -2.45 1.82
C VAL A 63 -4.25 -2.52 2.72
N ILE A 64 -5.34 -3.20 2.34
CA ILE A 64 -6.57 -3.19 3.14
C ILE A 64 -6.33 -3.86 4.50
N GLY A 65 -6.82 -3.24 5.56
CA GLY A 65 -6.68 -3.71 6.94
C GLY A 65 -5.30 -3.48 7.54
N LYS A 66 -4.42 -2.71 6.88
CA LYS A 66 -3.10 -2.34 7.42
C LYS A 66 -3.17 -0.98 8.10
N ASP A 67 -2.47 -0.87 9.23
CA ASP A 67 -2.28 0.39 9.94
C ASP A 67 -1.20 1.22 9.26
N VAL A 68 -1.47 2.52 9.11
CA VAL A 68 -0.64 3.43 8.32
C VAL A 68 -0.54 4.81 8.95
N PHE A 69 0.58 5.47 8.67
CA PHE A 69 0.79 6.89 8.89
C PHE A 69 0.72 7.65 7.57
N VAL A 70 0.17 8.86 7.60
CA VAL A 70 0.08 9.74 6.44
C VAL A 70 0.84 11.02 6.72
N LYS A 71 1.65 11.45 5.75
CA LYS A 71 2.35 12.73 5.76
C LYS A 71 2.37 13.35 4.36
N ASN A 72 1.76 14.52 4.21
CA ASN A 72 1.72 15.30 2.99
C ASN A 72 1.33 14.47 1.75
N GLY A 73 0.30 13.61 1.91
CA GLY A 73 -0.17 12.71 0.86
C GLY A 73 0.69 11.47 0.60
N TYR A 74 1.75 11.24 1.38
CA TYR A 74 2.50 9.98 1.39
C TYR A 74 2.02 9.08 2.52
N VAL A 75 1.78 7.81 2.21
CA VAL A 75 1.29 6.82 3.16
C VAL A 75 2.40 5.82 3.47
N TYR A 76 2.58 5.48 4.74
CA TYR A 76 3.62 4.58 5.23
C TYR A 76 3.00 3.53 6.14
N TYR A 77 3.41 2.27 6.02
CA TYR A 77 3.00 1.24 6.97
C TYR A 77 3.47 1.57 8.39
N ASP A 78 2.58 1.45 9.37
CA ASP A 78 2.95 1.40 10.78
C ASP A 78 3.53 0.02 11.10
N LEU A 79 4.75 0.03 11.63
CA LEU A 79 5.48 -1.14 12.09
C LEU A 79 5.58 -1.14 13.62
N LEU A 80 4.46 -0.92 14.30
CA LEU A 80 4.33 -0.96 15.76
C LEU A 80 5.27 0.03 16.46
N GLY A 81 5.20 1.31 16.06
CA GLY A 81 6.01 2.40 16.63
C GLY A 81 7.23 2.80 15.77
N SER A 82 7.30 2.28 14.54
CA SER A 82 8.22 2.70 13.48
C SER A 82 7.44 2.77 12.16
N TYR A 83 8.05 3.29 11.11
CA TYR A 83 7.45 3.32 9.77
C TYR A 83 8.44 2.84 8.72
N ASN A 84 7.93 2.27 7.63
CA ASN A 84 8.77 1.88 6.50
C ASN A 84 9.44 3.10 5.86
N SER A 85 10.70 2.96 5.44
CA SER A 85 11.43 4.03 4.73
C SER A 85 10.88 4.30 3.34
N VAL A 86 10.17 3.32 2.76
CA VAL A 86 9.51 3.41 1.46
C VAL A 86 8.02 3.59 1.70
N SER A 87 7.45 4.61 1.09
CA SER A 87 6.01 4.86 1.12
C SER A 87 5.25 3.84 0.27
N ILE A 88 3.99 3.60 0.63
CA ILE A 88 3.04 2.85 -0.21
C ILE A 88 2.96 3.51 -1.59
N ASN A 89 2.99 4.84 -1.68
CA ASN A 89 3.04 5.59 -2.94
C ASN A 89 4.18 5.11 -3.86
N GLU A 90 5.40 5.03 -3.33
CA GLU A 90 6.57 4.57 -4.08
C GLU A 90 6.45 3.10 -4.50
N MET A 91 5.86 2.26 -3.64
CA MET A 91 5.58 0.86 -3.97
C MET A 91 4.58 0.75 -5.12
N ILE A 92 3.46 1.47 -5.06
CA ILE A 92 2.43 1.51 -6.11
C ILE A 92 3.02 2.03 -7.42
N GLN A 93 3.77 3.13 -7.37
CA GLN A 93 4.40 3.70 -8.57
C GLN A 93 5.44 2.76 -9.18
N LYS A 94 6.11 1.94 -8.36
CA LYS A 94 6.97 0.87 -8.88
C LYS A 94 6.14 -0.22 -9.56
N GLU A 95 5.06 -0.71 -8.94
CA GLU A 95 4.19 -1.74 -9.52
C GLU A 95 3.59 -1.27 -10.86
N ILE A 96 3.14 -0.01 -10.95
CA ILE A 96 2.67 0.59 -12.21
C ILE A 96 3.75 0.54 -13.29
N ARG A 97 5.00 0.90 -12.96
CA ARG A 97 6.12 0.82 -13.92
C ARG A 97 6.36 -0.63 -14.33
N ASP A 98 6.41 -1.55 -13.39
CA ASP A 98 6.71 -2.96 -13.65
C ASP A 98 5.63 -3.60 -14.53
N LEU A 99 4.35 -3.27 -14.31
CA LEU A 99 3.23 -3.67 -15.17
C LEU A 99 3.38 -3.12 -16.59
N LYS A 100 3.69 -1.83 -16.76
CA LYS A 100 3.87 -1.23 -18.10
C LYS A 100 4.95 -1.94 -18.93
N TYR A 101 6.05 -2.37 -18.30
CA TYR A 101 7.17 -3.01 -18.99
C TYR A 101 7.06 -4.54 -19.08
N SER A 102 6.34 -5.21 -18.18
CA SER A 102 6.42 -6.66 -17.99
C SER A 102 5.08 -7.41 -18.06
N TYR A 103 3.95 -6.74 -18.33
CA TYR A 103 2.62 -7.36 -18.34
C TYR A 103 2.47 -8.66 -19.16
N PRO A 104 3.02 -8.81 -20.39
CA PRO A 104 2.91 -10.07 -21.12
C PRO A 104 3.62 -11.26 -20.43
N TYR A 105 4.53 -11.00 -19.48
CA TYR A 105 5.16 -12.03 -18.65
C TYR A 105 4.33 -12.34 -17.39
N TYR A 106 3.75 -11.32 -16.74
CA TYR A 106 2.93 -11.47 -15.53
C TYR A 106 1.72 -12.39 -15.73
N ILE A 107 1.02 -12.31 -16.87
CA ILE A 107 -0.15 -13.17 -17.16
C ILE A 107 0.25 -14.65 -17.31
N ARG A 108 1.47 -14.95 -17.80
CA ARG A 108 1.93 -16.33 -18.02
C ARG A 108 2.38 -17.04 -16.75
N THR A 109 2.78 -16.30 -15.70
CA THR A 109 3.25 -16.88 -14.43
C THR A 109 2.29 -16.64 -13.25
N TYR A 110 1.42 -15.64 -13.32
CA TYR A 110 0.52 -15.22 -12.21
C TYR A 110 -0.96 -15.25 -12.60
N HIS A 111 -1.42 -16.38 -13.15
CA HIS A 111 -2.85 -16.65 -13.27
C HIS A 111 -3.48 -16.67 -11.84
N PRO A 112 -4.64 -16.04 -11.60
CA PRO A 112 -5.26 -15.98 -10.26
C PRO A 112 -5.60 -17.37 -9.67
N LEU A 113 -5.63 -18.41 -10.50
CA LEU A 113 -5.83 -19.81 -10.08
C LEU A 113 -4.57 -20.48 -9.51
N VAL A 114 -3.38 -19.85 -9.58
CA VAL A 114 -2.11 -20.46 -9.15
C VAL A 114 -1.64 -19.97 -7.76
N ARG A 115 -2.17 -18.85 -7.25
CA ARG A 115 -1.83 -18.39 -5.87
C ARG A 115 -2.45 -19.25 -4.75
N CYS A 116 -3.43 -20.11 -5.06
CA CYS A 116 -3.90 -21.13 -4.10
C CYS A 116 -2.87 -22.26 -3.87
N GLY A 117 -1.76 -22.31 -4.63
CA GLY A 117 -0.70 -23.31 -4.48
C GLY A 117 0.57 -22.86 -3.73
N ALA A 118 0.86 -21.56 -3.68
CA ALA A 118 2.15 -21.07 -3.16
C ALA A 118 2.10 -20.47 -1.75
N VAL A 119 0.93 -20.05 -1.25
CA VAL A 119 0.77 -19.50 0.11
C VAL A 119 0.20 -20.53 1.10
N CYS A 120 -0.26 -21.70 0.63
CA CYS A 120 -0.65 -22.81 1.50
C CYS A 120 0.50 -23.77 1.89
N LYS A 121 1.77 -23.44 1.57
CA LYS A 121 2.95 -24.17 2.05
C LYS A 121 3.85 -23.24 2.87
N GLY A 122 3.34 -22.86 4.05
CA GLY A 122 4.08 -22.13 5.07
C GLY A 122 3.43 -22.16 6.45
N LEU A 123 2.40 -23.00 6.64
CA LEU A 123 1.83 -23.34 7.93
C LEU A 123 1.83 -24.86 8.07
N ALA A 124 2.97 -25.39 8.47
CA ALA A 124 3.15 -26.59 9.28
C ALA A 124 4.45 -26.41 10.06
#